data_AF-X1LLQ4-F1
#
_entry.id   AF-X1LLQ4-F1
#
_cell.length_a   1.000
_cell.length_b   1.000
_cell.length_c   1.000
_cell.angle_alpha   90.00
_cell.angle_beta   90.00
_cell.angle_gamma   90.00
#
_symmetry.space_group_name_H-M   'P 1'
#
loop_
_entity.id
_entity.type
_entity.pdbx_description
1 polymer ?
#
loop_
_entity_poly.entity_id
_entity_poly.type
_entity_poly.pdbx_seq_one_letter_code
_entity_poly.pdbx_strand_id
1 'polypeptide(L)'
;GERLNAVRLDTPGERGGVTADLVKEVRARLDLAGFNHVGIFVSGGVDPERIAYFVDSGAPVDGFGVGSYISGAKPIDFTADLHEVEGKPIAKRGRIPGITPNPRLKRIM
;
A
#
# COMPACT_ATOMS: atom_id res chain seq x y z
N GLY A 1 -20.27 10.98 -23.35
CA GLY A 1 -19.19 11.20 -22.38
C GLY A 1 -18.36 9.94 -22.18
N GLU A 2 -17.90 9.30 -23.26
CA GLU A 2 -17.18 8.01 -23.17
C GLU A 2 -15.66 8.17 -22.97
N ARG A 3 -15.15 9.40 -23.07
CA ARG A 3 -13.72 9.70 -22.89
C ARG A 3 -13.29 9.85 -21.42
N LEU A 4 -14.23 9.85 -20.48
CA LEU A 4 -13.92 9.91 -19.05
C LEU A 4 -13.81 8.49 -18.50
N ASN A 5 -12.65 8.12 -17.99
CA ASN A 5 -12.42 6.79 -17.42
C ASN A 5 -12.76 6.70 -15.94
N ALA A 6 -12.45 7.74 -15.15
CA ALA A 6 -12.68 7.73 -13.71
C ALA A 6 -12.73 9.14 -13.12
N VAL A 7 -13.31 9.26 -11.93
CA VAL A 7 -13.20 10.42 -11.05
C VAL A 7 -12.34 10.08 -9.83
N ARG A 8 -11.56 11.05 -9.36
CA ARG A 8 -10.75 10.92 -8.14
C ARG A 8 -11.37 11.75 -7.02
N LEU A 9 -11.63 11.09 -5.89
CA LEU A 9 -12.06 11.73 -4.65
C LEU A 9 -10.83 11.90 -3.75
N ASP A 10 -10.53 13.16 -3.42
CA ASP A 10 -9.35 13.55 -2.64
C ASP A 10 -9.72 14.67 -1.64
N THR A 11 -10.83 14.47 -0.94
CA THR A 11 -11.35 15.44 0.01
C THR A 11 -10.35 15.65 1.15
N PRO A 12 -9.93 16.89 1.43
CA PRO A 12 -9.03 17.17 2.55
C PRO A 12 -9.61 16.75 3.90
N GLY A 13 -8.75 16.40 4.85
CA GLY A 13 -9.16 15.93 6.18
C GLY A 13 -9.97 16.97 6.95
N GLU A 14 -9.63 18.26 6.82
CA GLU A 14 -10.35 19.38 7.41
C GLU A 14 -11.78 19.56 6.84
N ARG A 15 -12.12 18.87 5.74
CA ARG A 15 -13.48 18.79 5.17
C ARG A 15 -14.16 17.45 5.42
N GLY A 16 -13.62 16.62 6.32
CA GLY A 16 -14.17 15.32 6.68
C GLY A 16 -13.62 14.13 5.88
N GLY A 17 -12.73 14.37 4.91
CA GLY A 17 -12.15 13.32 4.10
C GLY A 17 -13.15 12.61 3.18
N VAL A 18 -12.67 11.57 2.50
CA VAL A 18 -13.52 10.70 1.68
C VAL A 18 -14.14 9.60 2.54
N THR A 19 -15.46 9.45 2.54
CA THR A 19 -16.17 8.40 3.29
C THR A 19 -16.75 7.34 2.36
N ALA A 20 -17.07 6.15 2.88
CA ALA A 20 -17.71 5.11 2.08
C ALA A 20 -19.08 5.57 1.51
N ASP A 21 -19.84 6.33 2.30
CA ASP A 21 -21.13 6.87 1.87
C ASP A 21 -20.99 7.90 0.75
N LEU A 22 -19.95 8.75 0.80
CA LEU A 22 -19.65 9.68 -0.29
C LEU A 22 -19.35 8.93 -1.59
N VAL A 23 -18.58 7.84 -1.52
CA VAL A 23 -18.28 7.00 -2.70
C VAL A 23 -19.57 6.39 -3.25
N LYS A 24 -20.43 5.82 -2.39
CA LYS A 24 -21.71 5.23 -2.80
C LYS A 24 -22.65 6.27 -3.41
N GLU A 25 -22.70 7.48 -2.86
CA GLU A 25 -23.50 8.58 -3.39
C GLU A 25 -22.99 9.03 -4.77
N VAL A 26 -21.67 9.18 -4.92
CA VAL A 26 -21.05 9.52 -6.23
C VAL A 26 -21.36 8.43 -7.24
N ARG A 27 -21.23 7.14 -6.87
CA ARG A 27 -21.58 6.02 -7.74
C ARG A 27 -23.04 6.10 -8.20
N ALA A 28 -23.98 6.24 -7.26
CA ALA A 28 -25.41 6.34 -7.57
C ALA A 28 -25.72 7.50 -8.53
N ARG A 29 -25.06 8.66 -8.34
CA ARG A 29 -25.23 9.82 -9.23
C ARG A 29 -24.66 9.59 -10.63
N LEU A 30 -23.49 8.96 -10.73
CA LEU A 30 -22.91 8.60 -12.02
C LEU A 30 -23.80 7.60 -12.76
N ASP A 31 -24.34 6.61 -12.06
CA ASP A 31 -25.20 5.59 -12.65
C ASP A 31 -26.54 6.16 -13.14
N LEU A 32 -27.17 7.05 -12.35
CA LEU A 32 -28.38 7.77 -12.76
C LEU A 32 -28.16 8.64 -14.00
N ALA A 33 -26.94 9.14 -14.19
CA ALA A 33 -26.55 9.91 -15.36
C ALA A 33 -26.08 9.03 -16.54
N GLY A 34 -26.14 7.69 -16.42
CA GLY A 34 -25.76 6.73 -17.45
C GLY A 34 -24.25 6.51 -17.60
N PHE A 35 -23.44 6.90 -16.60
CA PHE A 35 -21.97 6.80 -16.61
C PHE A 35 -21.46 5.57 -15.82
N ASN A 36 -22.09 4.42 -16.03
CA ASN A 36 -21.75 3.17 -15.33
C ASN A 36 -20.31 2.71 -15.58
N HIS A 37 -19.68 3.15 -16.67
CA HIS A 37 -18.30 2.83 -17.03
C HIS A 37 -17.25 3.70 -16.33
N VAL A 38 -17.64 4.82 -15.73
CA VAL A 38 -16.71 5.76 -15.10
C VAL A 38 -16.34 5.22 -13.72
N GLY A 39 -15.08 4.85 -13.49
CA GLY A 39 -14.61 4.37 -12.18
C GLY A 39 -14.46 5.47 -11.13
N ILE A 40 -14.22 5.06 -9.88
CA ILE A 40 -14.00 5.92 -8.73
C ILE A 40 -12.67 5.55 -8.06
N PHE A 41 -11.78 6.53 -7.97
CA PHE A 41 -10.50 6.41 -7.27
C PHE A 41 -10.54 7.22 -5.97
N VAL A 42 -9.99 6.66 -4.90
CA VAL A 42 -9.88 7.34 -3.60
C VAL A 42 -8.42 7.60 -3.25
N SER A 43 -8.11 8.80 -2.78
CA SER A 43 -6.78 9.15 -2.26
C SER A 43 -6.88 10.01 -1.01
N GLY A 44 -5.71 10.35 -0.43
CA GLY A 44 -5.62 11.19 0.75
C GLY A 44 -5.62 10.36 2.03
N GLY A 45 -4.46 10.25 2.67
CA GLY A 45 -4.30 9.52 3.94
C GLY A 45 -4.71 8.04 3.85
N VAL A 46 -4.48 7.40 2.70
CA VAL A 46 -4.80 5.98 2.51
C VAL A 46 -3.72 5.10 3.14
N ASP A 47 -4.16 4.20 4.01
CA ASP A 47 -3.40 3.13 4.68
C ASP A 47 -4.22 1.82 4.59
N PRO A 48 -3.68 0.66 5.03
CA PRO A 48 -4.38 -0.61 4.99
C PRO A 48 -5.72 -0.61 5.73
N GLU A 49 -5.80 0.08 6.87
CA GLU A 49 -7.02 0.19 7.67
C GLU A 49 -8.11 0.94 6.90
N ARG A 50 -7.76 2.03 6.21
CA ARG A 50 -8.68 2.81 5.39
C ARG A 50 -9.10 2.04 4.14
N ILE A 51 -8.20 1.26 3.52
CA ILE A 51 -8.55 0.36 2.41
C ILE A 51 -9.57 -0.68 2.89
N ALA A 52 -9.31 -1.34 4.02
CA ALA A 52 -10.22 -2.32 4.62
C ALA A 52 -11.59 -1.69 4.91
N TYR A 53 -11.62 -0.48 5.48
CA TYR A 53 -12.87 0.25 5.73
C TYR A 53 -13.74 0.41 4.47
N PHE A 54 -13.16 0.79 3.32
CA PHE A 54 -13.92 0.92 2.07
C PHE A 54 -14.41 -0.43 1.55
N VAL A 55 -13.56 -1.46 1.61
CA VAL A 55 -13.89 -2.83 1.16
C VAL A 55 -15.02 -3.41 2.03
N ASP A 56 -14.88 -3.36 3.35
CA ASP A 56 -15.84 -3.92 4.31
C ASP A 56 -17.18 -3.16 4.28
N SER A 57 -17.14 -1.86 3.96
CA SER A 57 -18.34 -1.05 3.77
C SER A 57 -19.04 -1.30 2.43
N GLY A 58 -18.48 -2.11 1.53
CA GLY A 58 -19.01 -2.33 0.18
C GLY A 58 -19.03 -1.07 -0.66
N ALA A 59 -18.08 -0.15 -0.46
CA ALA A 59 -17.98 1.05 -1.27
C ALA A 59 -17.40 0.72 -2.66
N PRO A 60 -18.02 1.17 -3.76
CA PRO A 60 -17.55 0.91 -5.12
C PRO A 60 -16.34 1.79 -5.46
N VAL A 61 -15.16 1.33 -5.05
CA VAL A 61 -13.86 1.95 -5.34
C VAL A 61 -13.08 1.07 -6.31
N ASP A 62 -12.64 1.65 -7.42
CA ASP A 62 -11.88 0.97 -8.48
C ASP A 62 -10.37 1.06 -8.27
N GLY A 63 -9.91 2.01 -7.44
CA GLY A 63 -8.49 2.15 -7.13
C GLY A 63 -8.18 3.09 -5.97
N PHE A 64 -7.01 2.87 -5.37
CA PHE A 64 -6.51 3.66 -4.24
C PHE A 64 -5.20 4.36 -4.59
N GLY A 65 -5.15 5.66 -4.36
CA GLY A 65 -3.92 6.45 -4.40
C GLY A 65 -3.25 6.44 -3.03
N VAL A 66 -2.19 5.63 -2.88
CA VAL A 66 -1.42 5.49 -1.64
C VAL A 66 -0.09 6.24 -1.78
N GLY A 67 0.13 7.23 -0.91
CA GLY A 67 1.32 8.08 -0.94
C GLY A 67 2.18 7.90 0.30
N SER A 68 2.02 8.80 1.27
CA SER A 68 2.85 8.92 2.48
C SER A 68 2.97 7.63 3.29
N TYR A 69 1.96 6.77 3.30
CA TYR A 69 2.02 5.47 3.96
C TYR A 69 3.15 4.58 3.40
N ILE A 70 3.35 4.58 2.08
CA ILE A 70 4.42 3.81 1.41
C ILE A 70 5.72 4.60 1.42
N SER A 71 5.70 5.84 0.93
CA SER A 71 6.92 6.61 0.72
C SER A 71 7.58 7.07 2.03
N GLY A 72 6.80 7.17 3.10
CA GLY A 72 7.26 7.53 4.44
C GLY A 72 7.54 6.33 5.35
N ALA A 73 7.53 5.11 4.81
CA ALA A 73 7.82 3.91 5.58
C ALA A 73 9.19 4.01 6.25
N LYS A 74 9.25 3.68 7.55
CA LYS A 74 10.52 3.69 8.29
C LYS A 74 11.47 2.66 7.66
N PRO A 75 12.72 3.03 7.38
CA PRO A 75 13.72 2.08 6.94
C PRO A 75 13.85 0.93 7.95
N ILE A 76 13.99 -0.29 7.44
CA ILE A 76 14.37 -1.43 8.28
C ILE A 76 15.87 -1.29 8.55
N ASP A 77 16.23 -1.16 9.83
CA ASP A 77 17.64 -1.10 10.21
C ASP A 77 18.30 -2.45 9.92
N PHE A 78 19.33 -2.41 9.08
CA PHE A 78 20.00 -3.58 8.56
C PHE A 78 21.51 -3.41 8.68
N THR A 79 22.16 -4.46 9.17
CA THR A 79 23.62 -4.54 9.25
C THR A 79 24.08 -5.78 8.52
N ALA A 80 25.05 -5.60 7.63
CA ALA A 80 25.79 -6.69 7.02
C ALA A 80 27.09 -6.88 7.80
N ASP A 81 27.29 -8.08 8.33
CA ASP A 81 28.48 -8.47 9.06
C ASP A 81 29.13 -9.65 8.34
N LEU A 82 30.45 -9.79 8.51
CA LEU A 82 31.20 -10.92 7.99
C LEU A 82 31.08 -12.08 8.99
N HIS A 83 30.59 -13.22 8.52
CA HIS A 83 30.31 -14.42 9.33
C HIS A 83 31.27 -15.60 9.04
N GLU A 84 32.00 -15.55 7.91
CA GLU A 84 32.94 -16.58 7.49
C GLU A 84 34.01 -15.99 6.57
N VAL A 85 35.28 -16.32 6.82
CA VAL A 85 36.43 -16.00 5.95
C VAL A 85 37.09 -17.32 5.54
N GLU A 86 37.22 -17.57 4.25
CA GLU A 86 37.91 -18.77 3.73
C GLU A 86 37.43 -20.09 4.38
N GLY A 87 36.12 -20.24 4.57
CA GLY A 87 35.53 -21.43 5.21
C GLY A 87 35.67 -21.49 6.73
N LYS A 88 36.26 -20.48 7.38
CA LYS A 88 36.42 -20.40 8.84
C LYS A 88 35.33 -19.50 9.44
N PRO A 89 34.46 -20.03 10.31
CA PRO A 89 33.49 -19.22 11.03
C PRO A 89 34.16 -18.11 11.86
N ILE A 90 33.77 -16.86 11.65
CA ILE A 90 34.27 -15.70 12.39
C ILE A 90 33.16 -14.65 12.54
N ALA A 91 33.16 -13.89 13.64
CA ALA A 91 32.23 -12.77 13.81
C ALA A 91 32.79 -11.73 14.78
N LYS A 92 32.25 -10.50 14.72
CA LYS A 92 32.51 -9.48 15.75
C LYS A 92 31.83 -9.84 17.07
N ARG A 93 32.26 -9.20 18.17
CA ARG A 93 31.63 -9.38 19.49
C ARG A 93 30.12 -9.14 19.43
N GLY A 94 29.34 -10.01 20.06
CA GLY A 94 27.87 -9.95 20.09
C GLY A 94 27.16 -10.58 18.88
N ARG A 95 27.89 -11.26 18.00
CA ARG A 95 27.33 -12.01 16.84
C ARG A 95 27.75 -13.49 16.90
N ILE A 96 26.92 -14.35 16.31
CA ILE A 96 27.20 -15.79 16.18
C ILE A 96 27.98 -16.02 14.88
N PRO A 97 29.19 -16.61 14.91
CA PRO A 97 29.97 -16.90 13.70
C PRO A 97 29.39 -18.07 12.90
N GLY A 98 29.70 -18.10 11.60
CA GLY A 98 29.30 -19.15 10.68
C GLY A 98 28.03 -18.83 9.89
N ILE A 99 27.81 -19.62 8.83
CA ILE A 99 26.64 -19.49 7.96
C ILE A 99 25.38 -19.82 8.75
N THR A 100 24.44 -18.87 8.80
CA THR A 100 23.08 -19.11 9.32
C THR A 100 22.26 -19.82 8.24
N PRO A 101 21.85 -21.09 8.43
CA PRO A 101 21.04 -21.77 7.44
C PRO A 101 19.68 -21.09 7.31
N ASN A 102 19.31 -20.68 6.10
CA ASN A 102 17.99 -20.16 5.80
C ASN A 102 17.43 -20.92 4.60
N PRO A 103 16.39 -21.78 4.77
CA PRO A 103 15.87 -22.61 3.69
C PRO A 103 15.22 -21.80 2.56
N ARG A 104 14.94 -20.51 2.79
CA ARG A 104 14.40 -19.58 1.77
C ARG A 104 15.51 -18.83 1.02
N LEU A 105 16.76 -18.90 1.48
CA LEU A 105 17.88 -18.23 0.83
C LEU A 105 18.24 -19.00 -0.45
N LYS A 106 18.14 -18.31 -1.58
CA LYS A 106 18.57 -18.83 -2.88
C LYS A 106 19.73 -17.99 -3.38
N ARG A 107 20.77 -18.64 -3.91
CA ARG A 107 21.83 -17.94 -4.62
C ARG A 107 21.21 -17.38 -5.91
N ILE A 108 21.17 -16.05 -6.02
CA ILE A 108 20.82 -15.37 -7.26
C ILE A 108 22.15 -14.99 -7.92
N MET A 109 22.37 -15.48 -9.14
CA MET A 109 23.50 -15.14 -10.01
C MET A 109 23.01 -14.24 -11.12
#